data_AF-A0A9E3LID5-F1
#
_entry.id   AF-A0A9E3LID5-F1
#
_cell.length_a   1.000
_cell.length_b   1.000
_cell.length_c   1.000
_cell.angle_alpha   90.00
_cell.angle_beta   90.00
_cell.angle_gamma   90.00
#
_symmetry.space_group_name_H-M   'P 1'
#
loop_
_entity.id
_entity.type
_entity.pdbx_description
1 polymer ?
#
loop_
_entity_poly.entity_id
_entity_poly.type
_entity_poly.pdbx_seq_one_letter_code
_entity_poly.pdbx_strand_id
1 'polypeptide(L)' 'MPTASDLATTALAHQGGWDEMVLVAVPMVVLAGLLWLARRRAEREAEDEAMTPTEASEAGPE' A
#
# COMPACT_ATOMS: atom_id res chain seq x y z
N MET A 1 -10.54 41.89 13.15
CA MET A 1 -10.39 41.79 11.68
C MET A 1 -9.87 40.41 11.38
N PRO A 2 -10.54 39.60 10.55
CA PRO A 2 -9.98 38.32 10.11
C PRO A 2 -8.67 38.60 9.38
N THR A 3 -7.62 37.86 9.72
CA THR A 3 -6.33 37.99 9.06
C THR A 3 -6.33 37.25 7.72
N ALA A 4 -5.39 37.56 6.83
CA ALA A 4 -5.29 36.88 5.54
C ALA A 4 -5.15 35.35 5.69
N SER A 5 -4.55 34.89 6.78
CA SER A 5 -4.42 33.47 7.13
C SER A 5 -5.77 32.84 7.50
N ASP A 6 -6.65 33.55 8.21
CA ASP A 6 -7.97 33.04 8.58
C ASP A 6 -8.85 32.80 7.34
N LEU A 7 -8.76 33.66 6.34
CA LEU A 7 -9.49 33.51 5.07
C LEU A 7 -8.93 32.36 4.22
N ALA A 8 -7.62 32.11 4.27
CA ALA A 8 -6.98 31.00 3.56
C ALA A 8 -7.35 29.64 4.17
N THR A 9 -7.34 29.51 5.50
CA THR A 9 -7.77 28.29 6.20
C THR A 9 -9.27 28.04 6.01
N THR A 10 -10.06 29.11 6.07
CA THR A 10 -11.49 29.06 5.79
C THR A 10 -11.71 28.59 4.36
N ALA A 11 -11.10 29.17 3.33
CA ALA A 11 -11.25 28.73 1.93
C ALA A 11 -10.82 27.27 1.69
N LEU A 12 -9.74 26.81 2.34
CA LEU A 12 -9.27 25.41 2.26
C LEU A 12 -10.23 24.43 2.96
N ALA A 13 -10.99 24.91 3.94
CA ALA A 13 -11.99 24.14 4.68
C ALA A 13 -13.44 24.39 4.20
N HIS A 14 -13.72 25.40 3.36
CA HIS A 14 -15.07 25.92 3.08
C HIS A 14 -15.70 25.47 1.76
N GLN A 15 -14.97 24.91 0.79
CA GLN A 15 -15.57 24.39 -0.43
C GLN A 15 -15.03 23.00 -0.72
N GLY A 16 -15.85 21.97 -0.49
CA GLY A 16 -15.46 20.56 -0.63
C GLY A 16 -14.26 20.24 0.25
N GLY A 17 -14.40 20.46 1.55
CA GLY A 17 -13.30 20.43 2.49
C GLY A 17 -12.51 19.11 2.45
N TRP A 18 -11.29 19.15 2.94
CA TRP A 18 -10.42 17.97 3.02
C TRP A 18 -11.05 16.78 3.77
N ASP A 19 -12.06 17.02 4.61
CA ASP A 19 -12.82 15.95 5.29
C ASP A 19 -13.53 15.01 4.30
N GLU A 20 -14.09 15.54 3.20
CA GLU A 20 -14.74 14.71 2.17
C GLU A 20 -13.73 13.78 1.47
N MET A 21 -12.51 14.28 1.23
CA MET A 21 -11.43 13.46 0.68
C MET A 21 -10.94 12.43 1.69
N VAL A 22 -10.88 12.76 2.98
CA VAL A 22 -10.54 11.81 4.04
C VAL A 22 -11.56 10.66 4.07
N LEU A 23 -12.85 10.94 3.95
CA LEU A 23 -13.90 9.92 3.94
C LEU A 23 -13.75 8.90 2.79
N VAL A 24 -13.18 9.30 1.65
CA VAL A 24 -12.91 8.40 0.50
C VAL A 24 -11.51 7.79 0.56
N ALA A 25 -10.51 8.57 0.97
CA ALA A 25 -9.12 8.14 1.05
C ALA A 25 -8.91 7.07 2.11
N VAL A 26 -9.61 7.14 3.25
CA VAL A 26 -9.53 6.15 4.33
C VAL A 26 -9.88 4.74 3.83
N PRO A 27 -11.08 4.48 3.27
CA PRO A 27 -11.40 3.13 2.80
C PRO A 27 -10.50 2.68 1.63
N MET A 28 -10.07 3.60 0.76
CA MET A 28 -9.13 3.28 -0.32
C MET A 28 -7.76 2.83 0.21
N VAL A 29 -7.21 3.54 1.20
CA VAL A 29 -5.93 3.18 1.83
C VAL A 29 -6.05 1.86 2.60
N VAL A 30 -7.18 1.62 3.28
CA VAL A 30 -7.43 0.34 3.95
C VAL A 30 -7.42 -0.81 2.96
N LEU A 31 -8.18 -0.71 1.86
CA LEU A 31 -8.24 -1.75 0.84
C LEU A 31 -6.87 -1.96 0.16
N ALA A 32 -6.19 -0.88 -0.22
CA ALA A 32 -4.87 -0.94 -0.81
C ALA A 32 -3.84 -1.57 0.14
N GLY A 33 -3.89 -1.23 1.43
CA GLY A 33 -3.03 -1.79 2.47
C GLY A 33 -3.26 -3.28 2.69
N LEU A 34 -4.53 -3.72 2.72
CA LEU A 34 -4.88 -5.14 2.80
C LEU A 34 -4.38 -5.91 1.58
N LEU A 35 -4.58 -5.38 0.38
CA LEU A 35 -4.11 -6.01 -0.87
C LEU A 35 -2.57 -6.12 -0.90
N TRP A 36 -1.88 -5.06 -0.49
CA TRP A 36 -0.43 -5.05 -0.37
C TRP A 36 0.08 -6.08 0.64
N LEU A 37 -0.58 -6.20 1.80
CA LEU A 37 -0.22 -7.18 2.82
C LEU A 37 -0.42 -8.62 2.32
N ALA A 38 -1.54 -8.89 1.63
CA ALA A 38 -1.81 -10.19 1.03
C ALA A 38 -0.76 -10.55 -0.03
N ARG A 39 -0.42 -9.61 -0.94
CA ARG A 39 0.63 -9.80 -1.93
C ARG A 39 1.98 -10.10 -1.28
N ARG A 40 2.36 -9.35 -0.26
CA ARG A 40 3.63 -9.56 0.47
C ARG A 40 3.69 -10.93 1.13
N ARG A 41 2.56 -11.44 1.63
CA ARG A 41 2.50 -12.78 2.22
C ARG A 41 2.70 -13.87 1.15
N ALA A 42 2.02 -13.74 0.01
CA ALA A 42 2.17 -14.70 -1.09
C ALA A 42 3.60 -14.76 -1.65
N GLU A 43 4.27 -13.60 -1.77
CA GLU A 43 5.67 -13.54 -2.21
C GLU A 43 6.63 -14.30 -1.29
N ARG A 44 6.42 -14.23 0.03
CA ARG A 44 7.25 -14.97 0.99
C ARG A 44 7.12 -16.48 0.84
N GLU A 45 5.90 -16.96 0.59
CA GLU A 45 5.64 -18.39 0.37
C GLU A 45 6.30 -18.88 -0.94
N ALA A 46 6.38 -18.01 -1.97
CA ALA A 46 7.05 -18.34 -3.24
C ALA A 46 8.59 -18.26 -3.16
N GLU A 47 9.16 -17.36 -2.34
CA GLU A 47 10.60 -17.27 -2.12
C GLU A 47 11.16 -18.52 -1.42
N ASP A 48 10.39 -19.12 -0.50
CA ASP A 48 10.78 -20.35 0.21
C ASP A 48 10.79 -21.59 -0.72
N GLU A 49 9.93 -21.64 -1.75
CA GLU A 49 9.85 -22.76 -2.71
C GLU A 49 10.94 -22.70 -3.80
N ALA A 50 11.39 -21.49 -4.16
CA ALA A 50 12.44 -21.30 -5.16
C ALA A 50 13.84 -21.73 -4.69
N MET A 51 14.04 -22.00 -3.40
CA MET A 51 15.31 -22.46 -2.82
C MET A 51 15.41 -23.98 -2.64
N THR A 52 14.63 -24.76 -3.41
CA THR A 52 14.88 -26.19 -3.60
C THR A 52 14.97 -26.59 -5.06
N PRO A 53 16.11 -26.34 -5.72
CA PRO A 53 16.63 -27.27 -6.71
C PRO A 53 17.53 -28.31 -6.02
N THR A 54 16.90 -29.27 -5.36
CA THR A 54 17.45 -30.63 -5.25
C THR A 54 17.42 -31.24 -6.64
N GLU A 55 18.32 -30.82 -7.53
CA GLU A 55 18.72 -31.59 -8.72
C GLU A 55 20.20 -31.33 -9.06
N ALA A 56 21.02 -30.98 -8.05
CA ALA A 56 22.47 -31.18 -8.10
C ALA A 56 22.88 -32.67 -8.08
N SER A 57 21.99 -33.59 -8.48
CA SER A 57 22.13 -35.05 -8.34
C SER A 57 22.07 -35.84 -9.65
N GLU A 58 21.95 -35.21 -10.83
CA GLU A 58 22.13 -35.91 -12.12
C GLU A 58 23.51 -35.62 -12.78
N ALA A 59 24.51 -35.22 -11.98
CA ALA A 59 25.91 -35.35 -12.37
C ALA A 59 26.40 -36.79 -12.10
N GLY A 60 25.87 -37.76 -12.85
CA GLY A 60 26.40 -39.12 -12.93
C GLY A 60 27.38 -39.23 -14.10
N PRO A 61 28.67 -39.56 -13.88
CA PRO A 61 29.59 -39.88 -14.97
C PRO A 61 29.44 -41.36 -15.33
N GLU A 62 28.87 -41.67 -16.49
CA GLU A 62 29.02 -42.98 -17.16
C GLU A 62 29.25 -42.76 -18.67
#